data_AF-A0A4Y7M2H9-F1
#
_entry.id   AF-A0A4Y7M2H9-F1
#
_cell.length_a   1.000
_cell.length_b   1.000
_cell.length_c   1.000
_cell.angle_alpha   90.00
_cell.angle_beta   90.00
_cell.angle_gamma   90.00
#
_symmetry.space_group_name_H-M   'P 1'
#
loop_
_entity.id
_entity.type
_entity.pdbx_description
1 polymer ?
#
loop_
_entity_poly.entity_id
_entity_poly.type
_entity_poly.pdbx_seq_one_letter_code
_entity_poly.pdbx_strand_id
1 'polypeptide(L)'
;MAERGAHLSQLLLDSSRPSIFELVAQEGLNQALRGTIKFFFRVCANHYPETFGVSFRWANEIQLVFDCLLQNYYLRNHGASFAENFYGLERVTKNDCGLNGRAKIYSVISLSLLPYALSKLDAYFSERQPSNQQYSVMSFSSIRFIYDLIVLINWMFYTWGKSVTHSPVLHLLGVKLKHGGENSSPGISLTKIIEMSAFFIQFLEWWFTNQSSQAKSMLSLPIPPPPHSRVQNQYPKPKTGTCPLCQQQWKNECVLRVSGYVFCYRCILPYLKENRKCPISKLPATPNDLIRIYANAE
;
A
#
# COMPACT_ATOMS: atom_id res chain seq x y z
N MET A 1 6.85 -53.65 -6.14
CA MET A 1 5.69 -52.87 -5.64
C MET A 1 5.94 -52.11 -4.34
N ALA A 2 6.89 -52.52 -3.48
CA ALA A 2 7.21 -51.81 -2.22
C ALA A 2 7.92 -50.45 -2.41
N GLU A 3 8.67 -50.24 -3.50
CA GLU A 3 9.39 -48.98 -3.74
C GLU A 3 8.47 -47.78 -3.98
N ARG A 4 7.26 -47.99 -4.52
CA ARG A 4 6.26 -46.93 -4.68
C ARG A 4 5.59 -46.55 -3.35
N GLY A 5 5.60 -47.44 -2.36
CA GLY A 5 5.12 -47.15 -1.01
C GLY A 5 6.07 -46.22 -0.25
N ALA A 6 7.38 -46.36 -0.44
CA ALA A 6 8.40 -45.52 0.21
C ALA A 6 8.29 -44.03 -0.19
N HIS A 7 8.00 -43.74 -1.46
CA HIS A 7 7.73 -42.38 -1.93
C HIS A 7 6.43 -41.79 -1.38
N LEU A 8 5.44 -42.62 -1.09
CA LEU A 8 4.18 -42.19 -0.50
C LEU A 8 4.36 -41.85 0.99
N SER A 9 5.21 -42.59 1.70
CA SER A 9 5.64 -42.23 3.06
C SER A 9 6.53 -40.98 3.13
N GLN A 10 7.32 -40.68 2.08
CA GLN A 10 8.03 -39.40 1.95
C GLN A 10 7.07 -38.24 1.74
N LEU A 11 6.04 -38.40 0.90
CA LEU A 11 4.97 -37.41 0.73
C LEU A 11 4.14 -37.20 2.01
N LEU A 12 3.96 -38.24 2.82
CA LEU A 12 3.30 -38.14 4.13
C LEU A 12 4.20 -37.51 5.21
N LEU A 13 5.53 -37.67 5.14
CA LEU A 13 6.48 -36.88 5.93
C LEU A 13 6.50 -35.41 5.49
N ASP A 14 6.37 -35.15 4.19
CA ASP A 14 6.18 -33.81 3.62
C ASP A 14 4.84 -33.18 4.03
N SER A 15 3.82 -33.97 4.38
CA SER A 15 2.54 -33.46 4.90
C SER A 15 2.67 -32.69 6.22
N SER A 16 3.76 -32.89 6.96
CA SER A 16 4.01 -32.13 8.19
C SER A 16 4.42 -30.67 7.93
N ARG A 17 4.91 -30.39 6.72
CA ARG A 17 5.44 -29.09 6.31
C ARG A 17 4.37 -28.29 5.54
N PRO A 18 4.19 -27.00 5.84
CA PRO A 18 3.19 -26.17 5.15
C PRO A 18 3.55 -25.93 3.68
N SER A 19 2.52 -25.90 2.84
CA SER A 19 2.67 -25.55 1.43
C SER A 19 3.04 -24.07 1.26
N ILE A 20 3.72 -23.76 0.15
CA ILE A 20 4.07 -22.38 -0.21
C ILE A 20 2.80 -21.52 -0.33
N PHE A 21 1.72 -22.08 -0.87
CA PHE A 21 0.46 -21.37 -1.04
C PHE A 21 -0.18 -21.02 0.31
N GLU A 22 -0.14 -21.92 1.29
CA GLU A 22 -0.59 -21.61 2.66
C GLU A 22 0.27 -20.53 3.31
N LEU A 23 1.60 -20.60 3.11
CA LEU A 23 2.53 -19.60 3.63
C LEU A 23 2.29 -18.21 3.03
N VAL A 24 1.99 -18.12 1.74
CA VAL A 24 1.64 -16.85 1.07
C VAL A 24 0.26 -16.37 1.52
N ALA A 25 -0.70 -17.28 1.65
CA ALA A 25 -2.06 -16.95 2.06
C ALA A 25 -2.11 -16.35 3.49
N GLN A 26 -1.39 -16.95 4.45
CA GLN A 26 -1.31 -16.40 5.81
C GLN A 26 -0.65 -15.03 5.88
N GLU A 27 0.38 -14.77 5.06
CA GLU A 27 1.06 -13.48 5.02
C GLU A 27 0.15 -12.42 4.41
N GLY A 28 -0.58 -12.77 3.34
CA GLY A 28 -1.60 -11.91 2.74
C GLY A 28 -2.69 -11.51 3.73
N LEU A 29 -3.21 -12.47 4.50
CA LEU A 29 -4.22 -12.19 5.54
C LEU A 29 -3.71 -11.21 6.60
N ASN A 30 -2.49 -11.38 7.08
CA ASN A 30 -1.86 -10.46 8.03
C ASN A 30 -1.70 -9.05 7.45
N GLN A 31 -1.29 -8.93 6.18
CA GLN A 31 -1.12 -7.64 5.51
C GLN A 31 -2.46 -6.93 5.30
N ALA A 32 -3.49 -7.69 4.95
CA ALA A 32 -4.81 -7.12 4.75
C ALA A 32 -5.49 -6.71 6.05
N LEU A 33 -5.35 -7.48 7.14
CA LEU A 33 -5.84 -7.08 8.47
C LEU A 33 -5.31 -5.68 8.82
N ARG A 34 -4.01 -5.46 8.62
CA ARG A 34 -3.35 -4.17 8.80
C ARG A 34 -3.94 -3.08 7.91
N GLY A 35 -4.13 -3.38 6.62
CA GLY A 35 -4.77 -2.49 5.65
C GLY A 35 -6.19 -2.09 6.06
N THR A 36 -7.01 -3.05 6.49
CA THR A 36 -8.40 -2.85 6.91
C THR A 36 -8.51 -1.96 8.14
N ILE A 37 -7.66 -2.17 9.16
CA ILE A 37 -7.65 -1.34 10.36
C ILE A 37 -7.33 0.12 10.00
N LYS A 38 -6.31 0.33 9.16
CA LYS A 38 -5.94 1.66 8.69
C LYS A 38 -7.04 2.32 7.86
N PHE A 39 -7.68 1.55 6.98
CA PHE A 39 -8.82 2.02 6.18
C PHE A 39 -10.00 2.41 7.07
N PHE A 40 -10.32 1.60 8.08
CA PHE A 40 -11.37 1.88 9.05
C PHE A 40 -11.13 3.22 9.76
N PHE A 41 -9.91 3.46 10.28
CA PHE A 41 -9.56 4.74 10.89
C PHE A 41 -9.65 5.91 9.91
N ARG A 42 -9.29 5.71 8.64
CA ARG A 42 -9.44 6.73 7.58
C ARG A 42 -10.91 7.07 7.32
N VAL A 43 -11.79 6.07 7.25
CA VAL A 43 -13.23 6.27 7.05
C VAL A 43 -13.84 7.00 8.25
N CYS A 44 -13.50 6.60 9.48
CA CYS A 44 -13.95 7.29 10.69
C CYS A 44 -13.49 8.75 10.74
N ALA A 45 -12.23 9.02 10.36
CA ALA A 45 -11.70 10.39 10.31
C ALA A 45 -12.41 11.28 9.27
N ASN A 46 -12.79 10.71 8.13
CA ASN A 46 -13.52 11.45 7.10
C ASN A 46 -14.99 11.73 7.49
N HIS A 47 -15.62 10.84 8.24
CA HIS A 47 -17.02 10.99 8.63
C HIS A 47 -17.20 11.90 9.85
N TYR A 48 -16.23 11.92 10.77
CA TYR A 48 -16.25 12.71 12.00
C TYR A 48 -14.90 13.42 12.22
N PRO A 49 -14.63 14.52 11.49
CA PRO A 49 -13.32 15.18 11.51
C PRO A 49 -12.96 15.81 12.86
N GLU A 50 -13.94 16.35 13.59
CA GLU A 50 -13.73 17.07 14.86
C GLU A 50 -13.24 16.16 16.01
N THR A 51 -13.62 14.88 16.02
CA THR A 51 -13.26 13.93 17.08
C THR A 51 -12.14 12.96 16.67
N PHE A 52 -12.11 12.51 15.41
CA PHE A 52 -11.18 11.46 14.97
C PHE A 52 -9.90 11.97 14.28
N GLY A 53 -9.72 13.29 14.14
CA GLY A 53 -8.50 13.86 13.58
C GLY A 53 -7.22 13.47 14.34
N VAL A 54 -7.28 13.40 15.68
CA VAL A 54 -6.16 12.96 16.51
C VAL A 54 -5.93 11.45 16.39
N SER A 55 -7.01 10.66 16.37
CA SER A 55 -6.95 9.20 16.20
C SER A 55 -6.31 8.80 14.87
N PHE A 56 -6.56 9.55 13.79
CA PHE A 56 -5.91 9.31 12.50
C PHE A 56 -4.39 9.53 12.55
N ARG A 57 -3.91 10.54 13.29
CA ARG A 57 -2.47 10.79 13.47
C ARG A 57 -1.77 9.64 14.18
N TRP A 58 -2.45 8.99 15.12
CA TRP A 58 -1.94 7.84 15.87
C TRP A 58 -2.35 6.48 15.27
N ALA A 59 -2.97 6.44 14.09
CA ALA A 59 -3.53 5.22 13.52
C ALA A 59 -2.49 4.09 13.38
N ASN A 60 -1.25 4.42 12.98
CA ASN A 60 -0.17 3.43 12.87
C ASN A 60 0.23 2.85 14.24
N GLU A 61 0.25 3.68 15.29
CA GLU A 61 0.60 3.23 16.65
C GLU A 61 -0.54 2.40 17.26
N ILE A 62 -1.79 2.80 17.03
CA ILE A 62 -2.98 2.04 17.45
C ILE A 62 -3.01 0.68 16.75
N GLN A 63 -2.71 0.64 15.44
CA GLN A 63 -2.62 -0.60 14.69
C GLN A 63 -1.49 -1.51 15.22
N LEU A 64 -0.32 -0.95 15.55
CA LEU A 64 0.78 -1.73 16.15
C LEU A 64 0.38 -2.34 17.50
N VAL A 65 -0.29 -1.56 18.37
CA VAL A 65 -0.77 -2.05 19.66
C VAL A 65 -1.81 -3.16 19.46
N PHE A 66 -2.74 -2.98 18.53
CA PHE A 66 -3.72 -4.01 18.19
C PHE A 66 -3.06 -5.29 17.69
N ASP A 67 -2.13 -5.19 16.73
CA ASP A 67 -1.38 -6.33 16.19
C ASP A 67 -0.62 -7.07 17.31
N CYS A 68 0.02 -6.33 18.22
CA CYS A 68 0.74 -6.89 19.36
C CYS A 68 -0.19 -7.64 20.32
N LEU A 69 -1.32 -7.05 20.69
CA LEU A 69 -2.31 -7.68 21.57
C LEU A 69 -2.90 -8.95 20.94
N LEU A 70 -3.28 -8.85 19.65
CA LEU A 70 -3.84 -9.96 18.90
C LEU A 70 -2.84 -11.12 18.81
N GLN A 71 -1.61 -10.84 18.38
CA GLN A 71 -0.57 -11.87 18.27
C GLN A 71 -0.21 -12.47 19.64
N ASN A 72 -0.11 -11.65 20.69
CA ASN A 72 0.17 -12.16 22.03
C ASN A 72 -0.95 -13.09 22.54
N TYR A 73 -2.22 -12.75 22.31
CA TYR A 73 -3.34 -13.62 22.66
C TYR A 73 -3.26 -14.98 21.95
N TYR A 74 -3.08 -14.97 20.62
CA TYR A 74 -3.02 -16.21 19.83
C TYR A 74 -1.77 -17.06 20.14
N LEU A 75 -0.59 -16.45 20.29
CA LEU A 75 0.63 -17.21 20.64
C LEU A 75 0.58 -17.77 22.07
N ARG A 76 -0.12 -17.10 22.99
CA ARG A 76 -0.28 -17.59 24.36
C ARG A 76 -1.22 -18.79 24.41
N ASN A 77 -2.36 -18.73 23.73
CA ASN A 77 -3.42 -19.73 23.80
C ASN A 77 -3.25 -20.89 22.82
N HIS A 78 -2.85 -20.62 21.57
CA HIS A 78 -2.78 -21.61 20.48
C HIS A 78 -1.34 -21.95 20.04
N GLY A 79 -0.33 -21.21 20.51
CA GLY A 79 1.05 -21.45 20.06
C GLY A 79 1.31 -21.06 18.60
N ALA A 80 0.40 -20.31 18.00
CA ALA A 80 0.44 -19.85 16.62
C ALA A 80 0.10 -18.35 16.56
N SER A 81 0.53 -17.64 15.52
CA SER A 81 0.00 -16.32 15.21
C SER A 81 -1.45 -16.40 14.75
N PHE A 82 -2.14 -15.25 14.69
CA PHE A 82 -3.53 -15.19 14.22
C PHE A 82 -3.71 -15.84 12.84
N ALA A 83 -2.90 -15.45 11.86
CA ALA A 83 -2.99 -16.02 10.51
C ALA A 83 -2.52 -17.48 10.48
N GLU A 84 -1.47 -17.84 11.21
CA GLU A 84 -1.01 -19.23 11.30
C GLU A 84 -2.13 -20.14 11.84
N ASN A 85 -2.79 -19.74 12.93
CA ASN A 85 -3.91 -20.49 13.51
C ASN A 85 -5.09 -20.64 12.55
N PHE A 86 -5.41 -19.59 11.79
CA PHE A 86 -6.47 -19.60 10.78
C PHE A 86 -6.18 -20.61 9.65
N TYR A 87 -4.92 -20.73 9.24
CA TYR A 87 -4.47 -21.72 8.27
C TYR A 87 -4.11 -23.09 8.88
N GLY A 88 -4.36 -23.32 10.19
CA GLY A 88 -4.09 -24.61 10.85
C GLY A 88 -2.61 -24.90 11.12
N LEU A 89 -1.79 -23.85 11.17
CA LEU A 89 -0.36 -23.92 11.39
C LEU A 89 0.00 -23.57 12.83
N GLU A 90 1.00 -24.25 13.37
CA GLU A 90 1.57 -24.03 14.69
C GLU A 90 3.08 -23.77 14.61
N ARG A 91 3.58 -22.96 15.55
CA ARG A 91 5.02 -22.70 15.70
C ARG A 91 5.62 -23.69 16.67
N VAL A 92 6.63 -24.40 16.21
CA VAL A 92 7.32 -25.44 16.97
C VAL A 92 8.81 -25.21 16.92
N THR A 93 9.52 -25.58 17.99
CA THR A 93 10.99 -25.57 18.00
C THR A 93 11.51 -26.60 16.99
N LYS A 94 12.77 -26.49 16.54
CA LYS A 94 13.41 -27.52 15.68
C LYS A 94 13.21 -28.97 16.19
N ASN A 95 13.19 -29.15 17.52
CA ASN A 95 13.01 -30.42 18.21
C ASN A 95 11.55 -30.87 18.36
N ASP A 96 10.60 -30.26 17.64
CA ASP A 96 9.17 -30.55 17.72
C ASP A 96 8.54 -30.30 19.12
N CYS A 97 9.22 -29.51 19.96
CA CYS A 97 8.71 -29.06 21.25
C CYS A 97 7.97 -27.72 21.14
N GLY A 98 6.93 -27.54 21.94
CA GLY A 98 6.18 -26.28 22.05
C GLY A 98 7.07 -25.07 22.40
N LEU A 99 6.59 -23.88 22.04
CA LEU A 99 7.33 -22.63 22.22
C LEU A 99 7.55 -22.28 23.71
N ASN A 100 8.81 -22.02 24.07
CA ASN A 100 9.17 -21.43 25.36
C ASN A 100 8.62 -19.99 25.48
N GLY A 101 8.34 -19.51 26.69
CA GLY A 101 7.77 -18.17 26.94
C GLY A 101 8.60 -17.04 26.31
N ARG A 102 9.93 -17.13 26.36
CA ARG A 102 10.83 -16.18 25.67
C ARG A 102 10.70 -16.25 24.15
N ALA A 103 10.58 -17.46 23.59
CA ALA A 103 10.39 -17.66 22.15
C ALA A 103 9.04 -17.13 21.66
N LYS A 104 7.98 -17.21 22.50
CA LYS A 104 6.69 -16.56 22.25
C LYS A 104 6.85 -15.04 22.18
N ILE A 105 7.57 -14.43 23.12
CA ILE A 105 7.83 -12.98 23.11
C ILE A 105 8.62 -12.56 21.88
N TYR A 106 9.73 -13.24 21.54
CA TYR A 106 10.50 -12.94 20.33
C TYR A 106 9.69 -13.13 19.05
N SER A 107 8.78 -14.12 19.03
CA SER A 107 7.85 -14.34 17.93
C SER A 107 6.88 -13.18 17.76
N VAL A 108 6.31 -12.65 18.86
CA VAL A 108 5.45 -11.46 18.82
C VAL A 108 6.25 -10.25 18.33
N ILE A 109 7.43 -10.00 18.90
CA ILE A 109 8.31 -8.89 18.48
C ILE A 109 8.63 -8.98 16.98
N SER A 110 8.96 -10.17 16.48
CA SER A 110 9.22 -10.40 15.05
C SER A 110 8.01 -10.14 14.17
N LEU A 111 6.81 -10.48 14.62
CA LEU A 111 5.59 -10.39 13.82
C LEU A 111 4.97 -8.99 13.84
N SER A 112 5.09 -8.24 14.94
CA SER A 112 4.48 -6.90 15.06
C SER A 112 5.50 -5.76 15.01
N LEU A 113 6.55 -5.82 15.83
CA LEU A 113 7.51 -4.70 15.97
C LEU A 113 8.46 -4.58 14.77
N LEU A 114 8.99 -5.70 14.27
CA LEU A 114 9.94 -5.70 13.14
C LEU A 114 9.35 -5.06 11.87
N PRO A 115 8.17 -5.46 11.34
CA PRO A 115 7.63 -4.84 10.14
C PRO A 115 7.30 -3.35 10.35
N TYR A 116 6.86 -2.98 11.56
CA TYR A 116 6.61 -1.59 11.91
C TYR A 116 7.90 -0.77 11.94
N ALA A 117 8.95 -1.27 12.58
CA ALA A 117 10.24 -0.60 12.65
C ALA A 117 10.83 -0.41 11.25
N LEU A 118 10.78 -1.44 10.40
CA LEU A 118 11.21 -1.32 9.00
C LEU A 118 10.43 -0.23 8.26
N SER A 119 9.09 -0.20 8.40
CA SER A 119 8.26 0.82 7.75
C SER A 119 8.55 2.24 8.24
N LYS A 120 8.90 2.41 9.53
CA LYS A 120 9.22 3.72 10.12
C LYS A 120 10.60 4.19 9.68
N LEU A 121 11.55 3.26 9.55
CA LEU A 121 12.87 3.53 8.97
C LEU A 121 12.72 3.93 7.49
N ASP A 122 11.92 3.20 6.70
CA ASP A 122 11.63 3.52 5.31
C ASP A 122 11.10 4.96 5.16
N ALA A 123 10.12 5.34 5.98
CA ALA A 123 9.56 6.69 5.98
C ALA A 123 10.59 7.76 6.36
N TYR A 124 11.38 7.50 7.41
CA TYR A 124 12.41 8.43 7.90
C TYR A 124 13.52 8.67 6.87
N PHE A 125 13.99 7.62 6.19
CA PHE A 125 15.05 7.74 5.20
C PHE A 125 14.56 8.30 3.86
N SER A 126 13.31 8.04 3.49
CA SER A 126 12.69 8.57 2.27
C SER A 126 12.51 10.09 2.32
N GLU A 127 12.21 10.66 3.49
CA GLU A 127 12.09 12.12 3.68
C GLU A 127 13.45 12.84 3.63
N ARG A 128 14.53 12.13 3.97
CA ARG A 128 15.88 12.69 4.11
C ARG A 128 16.73 12.57 2.85
N GLN A 129 16.21 12.02 1.76
CA GLN A 129 16.96 11.84 0.52
C GLN A 129 16.95 13.16 -0.30
N PRO A 130 18.08 13.91 -0.38
CA PRO A 130 18.14 15.11 -1.19
C PRO A 130 18.13 14.75 -2.68
N SER A 131 17.42 15.55 -3.49
CA SER A 131 17.22 15.33 -4.93
C SER A 131 18.48 15.44 -5.79
N ASN A 132 19.68 15.61 -5.22
CA ASN A 132 20.84 16.05 -5.98
C ASN A 132 22.22 15.58 -5.47
N GLN A 133 22.36 14.39 -4.86
CA GLN A 133 23.67 13.92 -4.39
C GLN A 133 24.16 12.60 -4.98
N GLN A 134 25.35 12.71 -5.57
CA GLN A 134 26.10 11.76 -6.38
C GLN A 134 27.28 11.19 -5.58
N TYR A 135 27.04 10.66 -4.37
CA TYR A 135 28.09 10.05 -3.55
C TYR A 135 27.65 8.74 -2.87
N SER A 136 28.62 7.82 -2.82
CA SER A 136 28.55 6.43 -2.34
C SER A 136 28.60 6.36 -0.81
N VAL A 137 27.45 6.54 -0.15
CA VAL A 137 27.19 5.90 1.15
C VAL A 137 26.17 4.82 0.89
N MET A 138 26.37 3.63 1.47
CA MET A 138 25.47 2.49 1.30
C MET A 138 24.07 2.94 1.73
N SER A 139 23.22 3.24 0.74
CA SER A 139 21.91 3.82 0.97
C SER A 139 21.07 2.83 1.77
N PHE A 140 20.23 3.32 2.67
CA PHE A 140 19.24 2.47 3.36
C PHE A 140 18.41 1.67 2.33
N SER A 141 18.22 2.21 1.12
CA SER A 141 17.64 1.49 -0.03
C SER A 141 18.45 0.24 -0.44
N SER A 142 19.78 0.30 -0.42
CA SER A 142 20.64 -0.87 -0.68
C SER A 142 20.54 -1.91 0.43
N ILE A 143 20.47 -1.48 1.71
CA ILE A 143 20.25 -2.40 2.85
C ILE A 143 18.89 -3.11 2.71
N ARG A 144 17.85 -2.37 2.36
CA ARG A 144 16.51 -2.90 2.11
C ARG A 144 16.50 -3.92 0.98
N PHE A 145 17.15 -3.59 -0.14
CA PHE A 145 17.30 -4.50 -1.28
C PHE A 145 18.04 -5.79 -0.89
N ILE A 146 19.12 -5.69 -0.11
CA ILE A 146 19.85 -6.88 0.37
C ILE A 146 18.97 -7.73 1.28
N TYR A 147 18.20 -7.11 2.19
CA TYR A 147 17.26 -7.84 3.04
C TYR A 147 16.20 -8.58 2.20
N ASP A 148 15.59 -7.91 1.22
CA ASP A 148 14.58 -8.51 0.35
C ASP A 148 15.19 -9.63 -0.52
N LEU A 149 16.42 -9.48 -0.98
CA LEU A 149 17.17 -10.53 -1.68
C LEU A 149 17.42 -11.75 -0.77
N ILE A 150 17.81 -11.54 0.49
CA ILE A 150 17.98 -12.62 1.46
C ILE A 150 16.65 -13.35 1.72
N VAL A 151 15.54 -12.61 1.84
CA VAL A 151 14.20 -13.20 1.97
C VAL A 151 13.88 -14.04 0.75
N LEU A 152 14.06 -13.51 -0.47
CA LEU A 152 13.81 -14.23 -1.71
C LEU A 152 14.64 -15.52 -1.81
N ILE A 153 15.93 -15.46 -1.49
CA ILE A 153 16.81 -16.63 -1.47
C ILE A 153 16.31 -17.68 -0.47
N ASN A 154 15.85 -17.28 0.72
CA ASN A 154 15.27 -18.20 1.70
C ASN A 154 13.99 -18.86 1.18
N TRP A 155 13.11 -18.11 0.51
CA TRP A 155 11.94 -18.66 -0.15
C TRP A 155 12.32 -19.67 -1.23
N MET A 156 13.32 -19.38 -2.06
CA MET A 156 13.82 -20.31 -3.08
C MET A 156 14.42 -21.58 -2.46
N PHE A 157 15.17 -21.48 -1.37
CA PHE A 157 15.67 -22.67 -0.67
C PHE A 157 14.56 -23.47 0.02
N TYR A 158 13.51 -22.78 0.48
CA TYR A 158 12.31 -23.42 1.00
C TYR A 158 11.62 -24.21 -0.14
N THR A 159 11.35 -23.59 -1.29
CA THR A 159 10.67 -24.27 -2.42
C THR A 159 11.48 -25.45 -2.97
N TRP A 160 12.81 -25.38 -2.95
CA TRP A 160 13.71 -26.48 -3.35
C TRP A 160 13.80 -27.62 -2.30
N GLY A 161 13.11 -27.50 -1.16
CA GLY A 161 13.15 -28.50 -0.10
C GLY A 161 14.42 -28.49 0.77
N LYS A 162 15.37 -27.57 0.52
CA LYS A 162 16.66 -27.50 1.24
C LYS A 162 16.55 -26.82 2.60
N SER A 163 15.63 -25.87 2.75
CA SER A 163 15.38 -25.16 4.01
C SER A 163 14.07 -25.64 4.65
N VAL A 164 14.05 -25.72 5.99
CA VAL A 164 12.85 -26.00 6.78
C VAL A 164 12.03 -24.72 7.04
N THR A 165 12.65 -23.54 6.91
CA THR A 165 12.05 -22.23 7.24
C THR A 165 12.04 -21.31 6.03
N HIS A 166 10.93 -20.61 5.80
CA HIS A 166 10.77 -19.68 4.66
C HIS A 166 11.24 -18.25 4.95
N SER A 167 11.29 -17.85 6.23
CA SER A 167 11.72 -16.50 6.63
C SER A 167 13.05 -16.51 7.39
N PRO A 168 13.95 -15.54 7.13
CA PRO A 168 15.24 -15.47 7.80
C PRO A 168 15.09 -15.22 9.32
N VAL A 169 14.00 -14.55 9.72
CA VAL A 169 13.74 -14.26 11.13
C VAL A 169 13.32 -15.53 11.88
N LEU A 170 12.49 -16.39 11.29
CA LEU A 170 12.16 -17.70 11.88
C LEU A 170 13.39 -18.60 11.96
N HIS A 171 14.24 -18.56 10.93
CA HIS A 171 15.51 -19.29 10.95
C HIS A 171 16.41 -18.86 12.11
N LEU A 172 16.52 -17.54 12.35
CA LEU A 172 17.31 -16.96 13.44
C LEU A 172 16.71 -17.26 14.83
N LEU A 173 15.39 -17.31 14.94
CA LEU A 173 14.68 -17.70 16.17
C LEU A 173 14.70 -19.21 16.43
N GLY A 174 15.13 -20.03 15.46
CA GLY A 174 15.15 -21.49 15.59
C GLY A 174 13.77 -22.14 15.66
N VAL A 175 12.76 -21.49 15.07
CA VAL A 175 11.36 -21.92 15.07
C VAL A 175 10.97 -22.37 13.66
N LYS A 176 10.23 -23.48 13.57
CA LYS A 176 9.64 -24.00 12.34
C LYS A 176 8.11 -24.01 12.43
N LEU A 177 7.46 -24.02 11.27
CA LEU A 177 6.01 -24.16 11.18
C LEU A 177 5.66 -25.61 10.87
N LYS A 178 4.62 -26.11 11.53
CA LYS A 178 4.06 -27.44 11.34
C LYS A 178 2.53 -27.35 11.32
N HIS A 179 1.86 -28.30 10.69
CA HIS A 179 0.41 -28.45 10.88
C HIS A 179 0.09 -28.90 12.31
N GLY A 180 -0.88 -28.23 12.94
CA GLY A 180 -1.39 -28.64 14.25
C GLY A 180 -2.05 -30.01 14.17
N GLY A 181 -1.52 -30.98 14.91
CA GLY A 181 -2.03 -32.35 14.88
C GLY A 181 -3.21 -32.53 15.82
N GLU A 182 -4.46 -32.46 15.31
CA GLU A 182 -5.61 -33.26 15.78
C GLU A 182 -6.91 -33.01 14.96
N ASN A 183 -7.39 -34.07 14.29
CA ASN A 183 -8.78 -34.53 14.22
C ASN A 183 -9.96 -33.54 14.02
N SER A 184 -9.84 -32.51 13.18
CA SER A 184 -11.01 -31.84 12.59
C SER A 184 -11.07 -32.08 11.08
N SER A 185 -12.04 -32.90 10.67
CA SER A 185 -12.41 -33.32 9.31
C SER A 185 -11.96 -32.41 8.15
N PRO A 186 -11.46 -32.97 7.02
CA PRO A 186 -11.24 -32.26 5.76
C PRO A 186 -12.57 -32.05 5.03
N GLY A 187 -13.54 -31.42 5.69
CA GLY A 187 -14.62 -30.75 4.99
C GLY A 187 -14.10 -29.37 4.63
N ILE A 188 -14.25 -28.94 3.38
CA ILE A 188 -14.09 -27.54 3.00
C ILE A 188 -15.09 -26.76 3.86
N SER A 189 -14.63 -26.32 5.02
CA SER A 189 -15.47 -25.66 6.01
C SER A 189 -15.90 -24.34 5.39
N LEU A 190 -17.14 -23.91 5.63
CA LEU A 190 -17.65 -22.61 5.17
C LEU A 190 -16.70 -21.47 5.52
N THR A 191 -15.99 -21.61 6.64
CA THR A 191 -14.84 -20.78 7.00
C THR A 191 -13.83 -20.74 5.87
N LYS A 192 -13.21 -21.86 5.45
CA LYS A 192 -12.22 -21.97 4.34
C LYS A 192 -12.68 -21.33 3.03
N ILE A 193 -13.97 -21.36 2.68
CA ILE A 193 -14.50 -20.66 1.50
C ILE A 193 -14.52 -19.14 1.73
N ILE A 194 -14.93 -18.71 2.92
CA ILE A 194 -14.85 -17.30 3.33
C ILE A 194 -13.39 -16.85 3.36
N GLU A 195 -12.46 -17.66 3.86
CA GLU A 195 -11.01 -17.40 3.85
C GLU A 195 -10.47 -17.25 2.42
N MET A 196 -10.86 -18.16 1.51
CA MET A 196 -10.47 -18.13 0.10
C MET A 196 -11.06 -16.91 -0.63
N SER A 197 -12.31 -16.55 -0.31
CA SER A 197 -12.97 -15.37 -0.86
C SER A 197 -12.34 -14.06 -0.36
N ALA A 198 -11.94 -14.02 0.91
CA ALA A 198 -11.24 -12.89 1.50
C ALA A 198 -9.84 -12.74 0.89
N PHE A 199 -9.12 -13.85 0.68
CA PHE A 199 -7.85 -13.86 -0.04
C PHE A 199 -8.01 -13.39 -1.50
N PHE A 200 -9.07 -13.83 -2.18
CA PHE A 200 -9.34 -13.42 -3.56
C PHE A 200 -9.70 -11.93 -3.65
N ILE A 201 -10.46 -11.39 -2.70
CA ILE A 201 -10.77 -9.95 -2.63
C ILE A 201 -9.51 -9.13 -2.32
N GLN A 202 -8.64 -9.59 -1.43
CA GLN A 202 -7.36 -8.93 -1.14
C GLN A 202 -6.40 -8.99 -2.34
N PHE A 203 -6.39 -10.11 -3.07
CA PHE A 203 -5.67 -10.24 -4.33
C PHE A 203 -6.20 -9.26 -5.37
N LEU A 204 -7.52 -9.13 -5.50
CA LEU A 204 -8.14 -8.14 -6.39
C LEU A 204 -7.81 -6.71 -5.95
N GLU A 205 -7.88 -6.41 -4.66
CA GLU A 205 -7.54 -5.08 -4.14
C GLU A 205 -6.07 -4.73 -4.41
N TRP A 206 -5.14 -5.66 -4.21
CA TRP A 206 -3.74 -5.49 -4.59
C TRP A 206 -3.58 -5.33 -6.11
N TRP A 207 -4.24 -6.17 -6.91
CA TRP A 207 -4.19 -6.12 -8.38
C TRP A 207 -4.69 -4.77 -8.92
N PHE A 208 -5.83 -4.28 -8.41
CA PHE A 208 -6.41 -3.00 -8.77
C PHE A 208 -5.64 -1.79 -8.19
N THR A 209 -5.02 -1.93 -7.02
CA THR A 209 -4.18 -0.89 -6.41
C THR A 209 -2.84 -0.76 -7.13
N ASN A 210 -2.24 -1.87 -7.58
CA ASN A 210 -1.01 -1.87 -8.37
C ASN A 210 -1.26 -1.41 -9.82
N GLN A 211 -2.50 -1.58 -10.33
CA GLN A 211 -2.98 -0.96 -11.58
C GLN A 211 -3.60 0.44 -11.40
N SER A 212 -3.42 1.13 -10.26
CA SER A 212 -4.03 2.45 -9.99
C SER A 212 -3.70 3.54 -11.05
N SER A 213 -2.69 3.33 -11.89
CA SER A 213 -2.42 4.18 -13.06
C SER A 213 -3.37 3.91 -14.25
N GLN A 214 -3.80 2.66 -14.48
CA GLN A 214 -4.67 2.26 -15.61
C GLN A 214 -6.14 2.09 -15.21
N ALA A 215 -6.46 1.56 -14.02
CA ALA A 215 -7.85 1.34 -13.58
C ALA A 215 -8.62 2.67 -13.37
N LYS A 216 -7.90 3.77 -13.08
CA LYS A 216 -8.47 5.13 -13.07
C LYS A 216 -9.04 5.56 -14.42
N SER A 217 -8.64 4.97 -15.55
CA SER A 217 -9.21 5.32 -16.87
C SER A 217 -10.46 4.52 -17.23
N MET A 218 -10.64 3.33 -16.64
CA MET A 218 -11.79 2.44 -16.92
C MET A 218 -12.96 2.67 -15.94
N LEU A 219 -12.67 3.10 -14.71
CA LEU A 219 -13.66 3.40 -13.66
C LEU A 219 -13.87 4.90 -13.44
N SER A 220 -13.14 5.77 -14.15
CA SER A 220 -13.48 7.19 -14.16
C SER A 220 -14.88 7.35 -14.71
N LEU A 221 -15.72 8.08 -13.97
CA LEU A 221 -16.90 8.72 -14.54
C LEU A 221 -16.52 9.28 -15.92
N PRO A 222 -17.35 9.12 -16.96
CA PRO A 222 -17.11 9.80 -18.22
C PRO A 222 -16.85 11.26 -17.89
N ILE A 223 -15.70 11.76 -18.35
CA ILE A 223 -15.31 13.16 -18.16
C ILE A 223 -16.56 13.96 -18.52
N PRO A 224 -17.13 14.76 -17.58
CA PRO A 224 -18.34 15.49 -17.88
C PRO A 224 -18.06 16.24 -19.18
N PRO A 225 -18.98 16.19 -20.17
CA PRO A 225 -18.78 16.90 -21.42
C PRO A 225 -18.31 18.32 -21.05
N PRO A 226 -17.21 18.80 -21.65
CA PRO A 226 -16.62 20.09 -21.31
C PRO A 226 -17.76 21.10 -21.14
N PRO A 227 -17.83 21.84 -20.02
CA PRO A 227 -18.97 22.68 -19.69
C PRO A 227 -19.39 23.42 -20.95
N HIS A 228 -20.58 23.05 -21.46
CA HIS A 228 -20.95 23.27 -22.84
C HIS A 228 -20.54 24.67 -23.30
N SER A 229 -19.93 24.73 -24.48
CA SER A 229 -19.41 25.89 -25.20
C SER A 229 -20.38 27.06 -25.40
N ARG A 230 -21.54 27.07 -24.75
CA ARG A 230 -22.51 28.16 -24.72
C ARG A 230 -21.89 29.49 -24.29
N VAL A 231 -20.83 29.50 -23.48
CA VAL A 231 -20.12 30.75 -23.12
C VAL A 231 -19.14 31.21 -24.22
N GLN A 232 -18.57 30.29 -25.02
CA GLN A 232 -17.61 30.66 -26.06
C GLN A 232 -18.26 31.31 -27.29
N ASN A 233 -19.55 31.05 -27.55
CA ASN A 233 -20.25 31.56 -28.73
C ASN A 233 -20.89 32.95 -28.54
N GLN A 234 -20.91 33.49 -27.32
CA GLN A 234 -21.51 34.82 -27.05
C GLN A 234 -20.51 35.98 -27.10
N TYR A 235 -19.20 35.71 -27.16
CA TYR A 235 -18.17 36.73 -27.11
C TYR A 235 -17.22 36.63 -28.30
N PRO A 236 -16.75 37.77 -28.86
CA PRO A 236 -15.85 37.77 -30.01
C PRO A 236 -14.58 36.98 -29.67
N LYS A 237 -14.23 36.02 -30.54
CA LYS A 237 -13.00 35.24 -30.41
C LYS A 237 -11.80 36.19 -30.49
N PRO A 238 -10.94 36.26 -29.47
CA PRO A 238 -9.74 37.08 -29.53
C PRO A 238 -8.79 36.57 -30.62
N LYS A 239 -8.02 37.48 -31.24
CA LYS A 239 -7.01 37.12 -32.23
C LYS A 239 -5.98 36.18 -31.60
N THR A 240 -5.67 35.09 -32.30
CA THR A 240 -4.67 34.11 -31.87
C THR A 240 -3.30 34.78 -31.71
N GLY A 241 -2.58 34.44 -30.63
CA GLY A 241 -1.21 34.93 -30.38
C GLY A 241 -1.08 36.37 -29.84
N THR A 242 -2.18 37.02 -29.44
CA THR A 242 -2.13 38.37 -28.84
C THR A 242 -2.92 38.46 -27.54
N CYS A 243 -2.44 39.30 -26.62
CA CYS A 243 -3.12 39.53 -25.35
C CYS A 243 -4.38 40.40 -25.55
N PRO A 244 -5.56 39.98 -25.07
CA PRO A 244 -6.78 40.77 -25.20
C PRO A 244 -6.79 42.10 -24.42
N LEU A 245 -5.89 42.27 -23.45
CA LEU A 245 -5.79 43.49 -22.63
C LEU A 245 -4.81 44.52 -23.22
N CYS A 246 -3.60 44.10 -23.61
CA CYS A 246 -2.58 45.01 -24.14
C CYS A 246 -2.42 44.95 -25.66
N GLN A 247 -3.09 44.01 -26.34
CA GLN A 247 -3.05 43.79 -27.80
C GLN A 247 -1.65 43.52 -28.37
N GLN A 248 -0.66 43.22 -27.52
CA GLN A 248 0.69 42.82 -27.90
C GLN A 248 0.83 41.29 -27.90
N GLN A 249 1.94 40.77 -28.45
CA GLN A 249 2.33 39.38 -28.27
C GLN A 249 2.44 39.03 -26.78
N TRP A 250 2.11 37.79 -26.44
CA TRP A 250 2.11 37.37 -25.05
C TRP A 250 3.51 37.42 -24.44
N LYS A 251 3.59 37.98 -23.23
CA LYS A 251 4.79 37.97 -22.38
C LYS A 251 4.39 37.40 -21.03
N ASN A 252 5.06 36.33 -20.60
CA ASN A 252 4.67 35.53 -19.44
C ASN A 252 3.21 35.10 -19.51
N GLU A 253 2.94 34.17 -20.44
CA GLU A 253 1.61 33.64 -20.73
C GLU A 253 0.94 33.07 -19.48
N CYS A 254 -0.32 33.46 -19.27
CA CYS A 254 -1.14 32.99 -18.18
C CYS A 254 -2.53 32.69 -18.68
N VAL A 255 -3.01 31.49 -18.37
CA VAL A 255 -4.40 31.10 -18.63
C VAL A 255 -5.25 31.33 -17.40
N LEU A 256 -6.44 31.88 -17.60
CA LEU A 256 -7.45 31.97 -16.56
C LEU A 256 -8.29 30.68 -16.56
N ARG A 257 -8.21 29.88 -15.49
CA ARG A 257 -8.86 28.57 -15.39
C ARG A 257 -10.38 28.61 -15.65
N VAL A 258 -11.04 29.68 -15.21
CA VAL A 258 -12.51 29.82 -15.30
C VAL A 258 -12.99 30.01 -16.74
N SER A 259 -12.22 30.71 -17.58
CA SER A 259 -12.65 31.10 -18.93
C SER A 259 -11.82 30.49 -20.06
N GLY A 260 -10.63 29.95 -19.77
CA GLY A 260 -9.72 29.39 -20.77
C GLY A 260 -9.04 30.43 -21.68
N TYR A 261 -9.09 31.72 -21.34
CA TYR A 261 -8.43 32.78 -22.12
C TYR A 261 -7.00 33.01 -21.63
N VAL A 262 -6.08 33.29 -22.57
CA VAL A 262 -4.67 33.55 -22.30
C VAL A 262 -4.41 35.06 -22.28
N PHE A 263 -3.72 35.51 -21.23
CA PHE A 263 -3.31 36.90 -21.02
C PHE A 263 -1.83 36.97 -20.62
N CYS A 264 -1.23 38.16 -20.70
CA CYS A 264 0.07 38.42 -20.07
C CYS A 264 -0.13 38.51 -18.54
N TYR A 265 0.74 37.86 -17.76
CA TYR A 265 0.70 37.89 -16.28
C TYR A 265 0.59 39.31 -15.72
N ARG A 266 1.37 40.24 -16.28
CA ARG A 266 1.40 41.65 -15.85
C ARG A 266 0.11 42.41 -16.12
N CYS A 267 -0.66 42.01 -17.13
CA CYS A 267 -1.90 42.69 -17.52
C CYS A 267 -3.11 42.18 -16.72
N ILE A 268 -3.20 40.86 -16.53
CA ILE A 268 -4.39 40.24 -15.92
C ILE A 268 -4.38 40.29 -14.39
N LEU A 269 -3.20 40.25 -13.76
CA LEU A 269 -3.06 40.29 -12.30
C LEU A 269 -3.65 41.56 -11.66
N PRO A 270 -3.36 42.80 -12.11
CA PRO A 270 -3.98 43.99 -11.54
C PRO A 270 -5.49 44.02 -11.81
N TYR A 271 -5.92 43.62 -13.01
CA TYR A 271 -7.34 43.58 -13.37
C TYR A 271 -8.17 42.67 -12.46
N LEU A 272 -7.67 41.48 -12.13
CA LEU A 272 -8.37 40.54 -11.24
C LEU A 272 -8.41 41.01 -9.78
N LYS A 273 -7.41 41.78 -9.33
CA LYS A 273 -7.40 42.36 -7.98
C LYS A 273 -8.50 43.42 -7.82
N GLU A 274 -8.77 44.20 -8.87
CA GLU A 274 -9.75 45.28 -8.86
C GLU A 274 -11.17 44.79 -9.18
N ASN A 275 -11.35 43.99 -10.25
CA ASN A 275 -12.67 43.66 -10.79
C ASN A 275 -13.21 42.28 -10.39
N ARG A 276 -12.35 41.36 -9.90
CA ARG A 276 -12.71 39.98 -9.51
C ARG A 276 -13.53 39.19 -10.56
N LYS A 277 -13.36 39.52 -11.84
CA LYS A 277 -14.08 38.94 -12.98
C LYS A 277 -13.15 38.80 -14.18
N CYS A 278 -13.49 37.93 -15.13
CA CYS A 278 -12.79 37.81 -16.40
C CYS A 278 -13.13 39.00 -17.33
N PRO A 279 -12.15 39.65 -17.98
CA PRO A 279 -12.40 40.80 -18.85
C PRO A 279 -13.21 40.47 -20.11
N ILE A 280 -13.16 39.22 -20.58
CA ILE A 280 -13.85 38.79 -21.81
C ILE A 280 -15.19 38.13 -21.47
N SER A 281 -15.16 37.06 -20.69
CA SER A 281 -16.35 36.25 -20.39
C SER A 281 -17.20 36.81 -19.25
N LYS A 282 -16.72 37.83 -18.52
CA LYS A 282 -17.37 38.41 -17.33
C LYS A 282 -17.65 37.40 -16.19
N LEU A 283 -17.12 36.18 -16.28
CA LEU A 283 -17.23 35.15 -15.25
C LEU A 283 -16.47 35.57 -13.98
N PRO A 284 -16.96 35.23 -12.77
CA PRO A 284 -16.27 35.53 -11.53
C PRO A 284 -14.91 34.81 -11.49
N ALA A 285 -13.85 35.55 -11.20
CA ALA A 285 -12.49 35.02 -11.25
C ALA A 285 -11.57 35.70 -10.24
N THR A 286 -10.68 34.93 -9.62
CA THR A 286 -9.74 35.39 -8.61
C THR A 286 -8.29 35.20 -9.05
N PRO A 287 -7.31 35.87 -8.41
CA PRO A 287 -5.89 35.65 -8.71
C PRO A 287 -5.42 34.19 -8.52
N ASN A 288 -6.12 33.40 -7.70
CA ASN A 288 -5.82 31.98 -7.48
C ASN A 288 -6.21 31.09 -8.67
N ASP A 289 -7.07 31.60 -9.57
CA ASP A 289 -7.49 30.89 -10.78
C ASP A 289 -6.51 31.09 -11.95
N LEU A 290 -5.41 31.81 -11.70
CA LEU A 290 -4.38 32.09 -12.69
C LEU A 290 -3.34 30.97 -12.74
N ILE A 291 -3.15 30.38 -13.92
CA ILE A 291 -2.11 29.38 -14.16
C ILE A 291 -1.10 29.97 -15.14
N ARG A 292 0.19 29.97 -14.77
CA ARG A 292 1.28 30.35 -15.68
C ARG A 292 1.53 29.21 -16.66
N ILE A 293 1.63 29.55 -17.94
CA ILE A 293 2.02 28.62 -19.00
C ILE A 293 3.53 28.79 -19.21
N TYR A 294 4.24 27.69 -19.17
CA TYR A 294 5.64 27.61 -19.56
C TYR A 294 5.68 26.89 -20.90
N ALA A 295 5.88 27.63 -21.99
CA ALA A 295 6.16 27.00 -23.27
C ALA A 295 7.55 26.37 -23.18
N ASN A 296 7.65 25.08 -23.49
CA ASN A 296 8.96 24.47 -23.72
C ASN A 296 9.54 25.15 -24.96
N ALA A 297 10.61 25.91 -24.79
CA ALA A 297 11.39 26.40 -25.91
C ALA A 297 12.10 25.18 -26.51
N GLU A 298 11.59 24.69 -27.64
CA GLU A 298 12.38 23.87 -28.57
C GLU A 298 13.41 24.74 -29.29
#